data_AF-A0A3L6P0J7-F1
#
_entry.id   AF-A0A3L6P0J7-F1
#
_cell.length_a   1.000
_cell.length_b   1.000
_cell.length_c   1.000
_cell.angle_alpha   90.00
_cell.angle_beta   90.00
_cell.angle_gamma   90.00
#
_symmetry.space_group_name_H-M   'P 1'
#
loop_
_entity.id
_entity.type
_entity.pdbx_description
1 polymer ?
#
loop_
_entity_poly.entity_id
_entity_poly.type
_entity_poly.pdbx_seq_one_letter_code
_entity_poly.pdbx_strand_id
1 'polypeptide(L)'
;MMVTSRYLHLPGVTLFGVFLTMAGLYPTSTAVTAWIALNCAGSTKCAVGIGAMMSFSQLGGIVRSNIYIAGQAPTYPGGFGTSLRMLVVCGIIWPLVYRFNLKGIYRKRAAIPLEEIQAKYTEQHQSWVTAVRYLGIPLKIANSYTSRSCLTKGLY
;
A
#
# COMPACT_ATOMS: atom_id res chain seq x y z
N MET A 1 -1.24 -27.44 0.46
CA MET A 1 -1.52 -28.80 -0.01
C MET A 1 -1.63 -29.85 1.11
N MET A 2 -1.19 -29.55 2.34
CA MET A 2 -1.27 -30.49 3.47
C MET A 2 -2.69 -30.70 4.04
N VAL A 3 -3.61 -29.74 3.85
CA VAL A 3 -4.99 -29.81 4.36
C VAL A 3 -5.85 -30.81 3.55
N THR A 4 -5.61 -30.92 2.25
CA THR A 4 -6.35 -31.81 1.34
C THR A 4 -6.03 -33.29 1.54
N SER A 5 -4.92 -33.61 2.22
CA SER A 5 -4.52 -35.01 2.52
C SER A 5 -5.25 -35.62 3.73
N ARG A 6 -5.99 -34.82 4.52
CA ARG A 6 -6.62 -35.28 5.77
C ARG A 6 -8.15 -35.45 5.66
N TYR A 7 -8.83 -34.65 4.84
CA TYR A 7 -10.28 -34.75 4.60
C TYR A 7 -10.57 -35.06 3.13
N LEU A 8 -10.42 -36.33 2.75
CA LEU A 8 -10.67 -36.81 1.38
C LEU A 8 -12.12 -36.53 0.93
N HIS A 9 -13.05 -36.39 1.87
CA HIS A 9 -14.48 -36.21 1.62
C HIS A 9 -14.94 -34.74 1.47
N LEU A 10 -14.07 -33.73 1.74
CA LEU A 10 -14.41 -32.30 1.60
C LEU A 10 -13.35 -31.49 0.82
N PRO A 11 -12.93 -31.92 -0.40
CA PRO A 11 -11.95 -31.19 -1.19
C PRO A 11 -12.46 -29.80 -1.61
N GLY A 12 -13.77 -29.64 -1.84
CA GLY A 12 -14.36 -28.39 -2.31
C GLY A 12 -14.18 -27.22 -1.33
N VAL A 13 -14.43 -27.43 -0.03
CA VAL A 13 -14.36 -26.37 0.99
C VAL A 13 -12.92 -25.90 1.19
N THR A 14 -11.97 -26.84 1.22
CA THR A 14 -10.54 -26.53 1.38
C THR A 14 -9.98 -25.80 0.17
N LEU A 15 -10.35 -26.22 -1.05
CA LEU A 15 -9.98 -25.50 -2.28
C LEU A 15 -10.60 -24.10 -2.32
N PHE A 16 -11.89 -23.98 -2.01
CA PHE A 16 -12.58 -22.69 -1.98
C PHE A 16 -11.89 -21.70 -1.03
N GLY A 17 -11.52 -22.12 0.18
CA GLY A 17 -10.78 -21.27 1.12
C GLY A 17 -9.41 -20.82 0.60
N VAL A 18 -8.70 -21.70 -0.11
CA VAL A 18 -7.40 -21.36 -0.73
C VAL A 18 -7.57 -20.37 -1.87
N PHE A 19 -8.54 -20.59 -2.75
CA PHE A 19 -8.85 -19.67 -3.85
C PHE A 19 -9.27 -18.30 -3.33
N LEU A 20 -10.13 -18.26 -2.30
CA LEU A 20 -10.56 -17.02 -1.66
C LEU A 20 -9.37 -16.24 -1.07
N THR A 21 -8.45 -16.96 -0.42
CA THR A 21 -7.24 -16.34 0.16
C THR A 21 -6.32 -15.77 -0.93
N MET A 22 -6.10 -16.52 -2.02
CA MET A 22 -5.29 -16.04 -3.14
C MET A 22 -5.94 -14.86 -3.88
N ALA A 23 -7.26 -14.90 -4.08
CA ALA A 23 -8.01 -13.83 -4.71
C ALA A 23 -7.84 -12.49 -3.98
N GLY A 24 -7.70 -12.49 -2.65
CA GLY A 24 -7.41 -11.29 -1.87
C GLY A 24 -5.93 -10.87 -1.88
N LEU A 25 -5.01 -11.83 -1.85
CA LEU A 25 -3.57 -11.53 -1.75
C LEU A 25 -2.99 -10.87 -3.02
N TYR A 26 -3.38 -11.35 -4.20
CA TYR A 26 -2.85 -10.86 -5.48
C TYR A 26 -3.11 -9.37 -5.75
N PRO A 27 -4.35 -8.84 -5.66
CA PRO A 27 -4.61 -7.43 -5.93
C PRO A 27 -4.06 -6.50 -4.85
N THR A 28 -3.88 -7.00 -3.63
CA THR A 28 -3.41 -6.17 -2.52
C THR A 28 -1.97 -5.70 -2.75
N SER A 29 -1.08 -6.58 -3.22
CA SER A 29 0.33 -6.23 -3.44
C SER A 29 0.51 -5.21 -4.57
N THR A 30 -0.28 -5.34 -5.65
CA THR A 30 -0.24 -4.40 -6.78
C THR A 30 -0.88 -3.07 -6.42
N ALA A 31 -1.97 -3.06 -5.66
CA ALA A 31 -2.63 -1.84 -5.19
C ALA A 31 -1.72 -0.99 -4.29
N VAL A 32 -1.02 -1.61 -3.33
CA VAL A 32 -0.10 -0.87 -2.44
C VAL A 32 1.10 -0.33 -3.21
N THR A 33 1.64 -1.09 -4.15
CA THR A 33 2.75 -0.62 -5.00
C THR A 33 2.34 0.58 -5.84
N ALA A 34 1.16 0.54 -6.46
CA ALA A 34 0.60 1.66 -7.20
C ALA A 34 0.35 2.89 -6.31
N TRP A 35 -0.14 2.67 -5.09
CA TRP A 35 -0.34 3.74 -4.11
C TRP A 35 0.94 4.49 -3.76
N ILE A 36 2.03 3.75 -3.49
CA ILE A 36 3.34 4.34 -3.19
C ILE A 36 3.84 5.14 -4.39
N ALA A 37 3.68 4.61 -5.60
CA ALA A 37 4.08 5.27 -6.83
C ALA A 37 3.33 6.60 -7.07
N LEU A 38 2.05 6.66 -6.72
CA LEU A 38 1.23 7.86 -6.89
C LEU A 38 1.47 8.91 -5.80
N ASN A 39 1.80 8.50 -4.57
CA ASN A 39 1.96 9.42 -3.43
C ASN A 39 3.38 9.99 -3.29
N CYS A 40 4.39 9.40 -3.95
CA CYS A 40 5.78 9.86 -3.87
C CYS A 40 6.16 10.81 -5.02
N ALA A 41 6.26 12.12 -4.74
CA ALA A 41 6.78 13.11 -5.70
C ALA A 41 8.31 12.98 -5.97
N GLY A 42 8.74 12.01 -6.78
CA GLY A 42 10.14 11.84 -7.19
C GLY A 42 10.53 10.37 -7.38
N SER A 43 11.27 10.08 -8.46
CA SER A 43 11.62 8.71 -8.85
C SER A 43 12.44 7.98 -7.78
N THR A 44 13.47 8.62 -7.21
CA THR A 44 14.37 8.00 -6.24
C THR A 44 13.66 7.60 -4.93
N LYS A 45 12.83 8.49 -4.39
CA LYS A 45 12.12 8.21 -3.12
C LYS A 45 11.00 7.18 -3.30
N CYS A 46 10.38 7.14 -4.48
CA CYS A 46 9.44 6.09 -4.85
C CYS A 46 10.15 4.72 -4.92
N ALA A 47 11.29 4.65 -5.61
CA ALA A 47 12.07 3.42 -5.75
C ALA A 47 12.53 2.87 -4.38
N VAL A 48 13.02 3.74 -3.50
CA VAL A 48 13.42 3.36 -2.12
C VAL A 48 12.21 2.85 -1.32
N GLY A 49 11.05 3.50 -1.43
CA GLY A 49 9.83 3.08 -0.74
C GLY A 49 9.31 1.71 -1.19
N ILE A 50 9.29 1.47 -2.50
CA ILE A 50 8.89 0.17 -3.07
C ILE A 50 9.91 -0.91 -2.68
N GLY A 51 11.20 -0.60 -2.76
CA GLY A 51 12.28 -1.51 -2.37
C GLY A 51 12.17 -1.94 -0.90
N ALA A 52 12.00 -0.99 0.02
CA ALA A 52 11.83 -1.28 1.45
C ALA A 52 10.61 -2.17 1.72
N MET A 53 9.47 -1.89 1.07
CA MET A 53 8.25 -2.71 1.19
C MET A 53 8.49 -4.16 0.74
N MET A 54 9.18 -4.35 -0.38
CA MET A 54 9.52 -5.68 -0.89
C MET A 54 10.43 -6.43 0.09
N SER A 55 11.41 -5.76 0.70
CA SER A 55 12.26 -6.37 1.72
C SER A 55 11.45 -6.86 2.92
N PHE A 56 10.53 -6.05 3.45
CA PHE A 56 9.67 -6.46 4.57
C PHE A 56 8.75 -7.65 4.21
N SER A 57 8.28 -7.74 2.96
CA SER A 57 7.51 -8.89 2.50
C SER A 57 8.30 -10.21 2.60
N GLN A 58 9.58 -10.20 2.20
CA GLN A 58 10.41 -11.40 2.23
C GLN A 58 10.75 -11.84 3.66
N LEU A 59 10.96 -10.90 4.59
CA LEU A 59 11.15 -11.20 6.00
C LEU A 59 9.93 -11.94 6.60
N GLY A 60 8.73 -11.55 6.21
CA GLY A 60 7.49 -12.24 6.60
C GLY A 60 7.43 -13.70 6.10
N GLY A 61 8.06 -14.00 4.96
CA GLY A 61 8.21 -15.36 4.44
C GLY A 61 9.10 -16.23 5.33
N ILE A 62 10.24 -15.69 5.79
CA ILE A 62 11.18 -16.39 6.68
C ILE A 62 10.51 -16.74 8.01
N VAL A 63 9.78 -15.78 8.61
CA VAL A 63 9.05 -16.02 9.86
C VAL A 63 8.01 -17.12 9.66
N ARG A 64 7.25 -17.10 8.56
CA ARG A 64 6.20 -18.08 8.26
C ARG A 64 6.74 -19.49 8.12
N SER A 65 7.93 -19.66 7.54
CA SER A 65 8.56 -20.98 7.37
C SER A 65 8.86 -21.66 8.71
N ASN A 66 9.03 -20.90 9.79
CA ASN A 66 9.37 -21.44 11.12
C ASN A 66 8.14 -21.68 12.03
N ILE A 67 6.92 -21.39 11.57
CA ILE A 67 5.70 -21.49 12.39
C ILE A 67 5.23 -22.95 12.59
N TYR A 68 5.60 -23.87 11.70
CA TYR A 68 5.15 -25.27 11.75
C TYR A 68 6.21 -26.16 12.40
N ILE A 69 6.06 -26.40 13.71
CA ILE A 69 6.96 -27.27 14.48
C ILE A 69 6.58 -28.74 14.26
N ALA A 70 7.54 -29.57 13.82
CA ALA A 70 7.33 -30.99 13.48
C ALA A 70 6.66 -31.82 14.61
N GLY A 71 6.89 -31.45 15.87
CA GLY A 71 6.30 -32.12 17.03
C GLY A 71 4.79 -31.89 17.25
N GLN A 72 4.14 -30.98 16.52
CA GLN A 72 2.68 -30.72 16.64
C GLN A 72 1.86 -31.30 15.48
N ALA A 73 2.43 -32.26 14.74
CA ALA A 73 1.67 -33.05 13.79
C ALA A 73 0.55 -33.85 14.51
N PRO A 74 -0.64 -34.04 13.92
CA PRO A 74 -1.08 -33.64 12.57
C PRO A 74 -1.88 -32.33 12.52
N THR A 75 -2.28 -31.75 13.66
CA THR A 75 -3.27 -30.67 13.73
C THR A 75 -2.65 -29.27 13.81
N TYR A 76 -1.35 -29.15 14.10
CA TYR A 76 -0.57 -27.89 14.18
C TYR A 76 -1.35 -26.68 14.75
N PRO A 77 -1.98 -26.79 15.93
CA PRO A 77 -2.86 -25.76 16.46
C PRO A 77 -2.12 -24.43 16.70
N GLY A 78 -0.84 -24.49 17.08
CA GLY A 78 0.00 -23.28 17.22
C GLY A 78 0.26 -22.57 15.88
N GLY A 79 0.42 -23.32 14.79
CA GLY A 79 0.76 -22.75 13.50
C GLY A 79 -0.41 -22.03 12.82
N PHE A 80 -1.57 -22.69 12.83
CA PHE A 80 -2.82 -22.07 12.36
C PHE A 80 -3.27 -20.93 13.27
N GLY A 81 -3.13 -21.07 14.59
CA GLY A 81 -3.46 -20.02 15.56
C GLY A 81 -2.60 -18.76 15.39
N THR A 82 -1.29 -18.93 15.15
CA THR A 82 -0.37 -17.81 14.91
C THR A 82 -0.68 -17.12 13.58
N SER A 83 -0.99 -17.87 12.54
CA SER A 83 -1.39 -17.32 11.23
C SER A 83 -2.69 -16.50 11.33
N LEU A 84 -3.69 -17.01 12.07
CA LEU A 84 -4.95 -16.31 12.27
C LEU A 84 -4.79 -15.07 13.16
N ARG A 85 -4.01 -15.17 14.25
CA ARG A 85 -3.69 -13.99 15.09
C ARG A 85 -2.99 -12.92 14.28
N MET A 86 -2.00 -13.28 13.46
CA MET A 86 -1.29 -12.30 12.64
C MET A 86 -2.23 -11.63 11.64
N LEU A 87 -3.16 -12.38 11.03
CA LEU A 87 -4.16 -11.82 10.13
C LEU A 87 -5.08 -10.82 10.85
N VAL A 88 -5.57 -11.16 12.04
CA VAL A 88 -6.46 -10.28 12.84
C VAL A 88 -5.71 -9.05 13.34
N VAL A 89 -4.51 -9.24 13.88
CA VAL A 89 -3.64 -8.16 14.38
C VAL A 89 -3.27 -7.21 13.25
N CYS A 90 -2.76 -7.71 12.12
CA CYS A 90 -2.44 -6.84 10.99
C CYS A 90 -3.70 -6.21 10.36
N GLY A 91 -4.80 -6.96 10.25
CA GLY A 91 -6.05 -6.48 9.66
C GLY A 91 -6.76 -5.40 10.47
N ILE A 92 -6.59 -5.39 11.80
CA ILE A 92 -7.24 -4.41 12.69
C ILE A 92 -6.28 -3.30 13.10
N ILE A 93 -5.05 -3.63 13.49
CA ILE A 93 -4.10 -2.64 14.00
C ILE A 93 -3.65 -1.70 12.88
N TRP A 94 -3.39 -2.22 11.68
CA TRP A 94 -2.92 -1.41 10.56
C TRP A 94 -3.88 -0.27 10.17
N PRO A 95 -5.18 -0.51 9.91
CA PRO A 95 -6.11 0.58 9.59
C PRO A 95 -6.32 1.54 10.76
N LEU A 96 -6.22 1.09 12.02
CA LEU A 96 -6.28 1.97 13.18
C LEU A 96 -5.07 2.92 13.20
N VAL A 97 -3.86 2.37 13.07
CA VAL A 97 -2.62 3.17 13.01
C VAL A 97 -2.67 4.15 11.83
N TYR A 98 -3.11 3.71 10.65
CA TYR A 98 -3.27 4.57 9.49
C TYR A 98 -4.26 5.71 9.76
N ARG A 99 -5.41 5.41 10.38
CA ARG A 99 -6.42 6.41 10.74
C ARG A 99 -5.89 7.44 11.74
N PHE A 100 -5.10 7.03 12.74
CA PHE A 100 -4.50 7.96 13.69
C PHE A 100 -3.44 8.85 13.04
N ASN A 101 -2.60 8.29 12.16
CA ASN A 101 -1.61 9.06 11.40
C ASN A 101 -2.28 10.12 10.51
N LEU A 102 -3.31 9.74 9.77
CA LEU A 102 -4.11 10.67 8.97
C LEU A 102 -4.71 11.77 9.84
N LYS A 103 -5.34 11.43 10.97
CA LYS A 103 -5.89 12.44 11.90
C LYS A 103 -4.82 13.43 12.37
N GLY A 104 -3.61 12.96 12.67
CA GLY A 104 -2.49 13.83 13.05
C GLY A 104 -2.07 14.76 11.92
N ILE A 105 -1.96 14.22 10.69
CA ILE A 105 -1.62 15.01 9.50
C ILE A 105 -2.71 16.05 9.22
N TYR A 106 -3.98 15.66 9.26
CA TYR A 106 -5.11 16.57 9.04
C TYR A 106 -5.16 17.68 10.09
N ARG A 107 -4.85 17.41 11.38
CA ARG A 107 -4.75 18.47 12.40
C ARG A 107 -3.65 19.48 12.10
N LYS A 108 -2.47 18.99 11.68
CA LYS A 108 -1.35 19.87 11.30
C LYS A 108 -1.71 20.71 10.07
N ARG A 109 -2.39 20.13 9.09
CA ARG A 109 -2.82 20.81 7.86
C ARG A 109 -3.97 21.79 8.07
N ALA A 110 -4.88 21.50 9.00
CA ALA A 110 -5.97 22.40 9.35
C ALA A 110 -5.49 23.68 10.07
N ALA A 111 -4.29 23.65 10.66
CA ALA A 111 -3.66 24.81 11.29
C ALA A 111 -2.89 25.70 10.30
N ILE A 112 -2.75 25.29 9.04
CA ILE A 112 -2.04 26.08 8.02
C ILE A 112 -3.02 27.12 7.45
N PRO A 113 -2.72 28.44 7.55
CA PRO A 113 -3.60 29.49 7.03
C PRO A 113 -3.69 29.44 5.50
N LEU A 114 -4.89 29.72 4.97
CA LEU A 114 -5.21 29.60 3.55
C LEU A 114 -4.33 30.48 2.63
N GLU A 115 -3.84 31.60 3.14
CA GLU A 115 -2.96 32.52 2.40
C GLU A 115 -1.59 31.90 2.11
N GLU A 116 -1.01 31.16 3.06
CA GLU A 116 0.28 30.48 2.88
C GLU A 116 0.15 29.32 1.88
N ILE A 117 -1.01 28.66 1.87
CA ILE A 117 -1.37 27.62 0.89
C ILE A 117 -1.43 28.26 -0.51
N GLN A 118 -2.17 29.35 -0.68
CA GLN A 118 -2.31 30.02 -1.98
C GLN A 118 -0.99 30.59 -2.51
N ALA A 119 -0.16 31.20 -1.66
CA ALA A 119 1.15 31.69 -2.04
C ALA A 119 2.05 30.56 -2.58
N LYS A 120 2.08 29.41 -1.88
CA LYS A 120 2.90 28.26 -2.25
C LYS A 120 2.44 27.60 -3.56
N TYR A 121 1.13 27.51 -3.81
CA TYR A 121 0.62 26.97 -5.08
C TYR A 121 0.77 27.97 -6.24
N THR A 122 0.74 29.28 -5.99
CA THR A 122 0.92 30.32 -7.03
C THR A 122 2.37 30.36 -7.51
N GLU A 123 3.35 30.31 -6.59
CA GLU A 123 4.77 30.22 -6.94
C GLU A 123 5.11 28.94 -7.70
N GLN A 124 4.58 27.79 -7.27
CA GLN A 124 4.80 26.52 -7.97
C GLN A 124 4.14 26.50 -9.36
N HIS A 125 2.94 27.06 -9.49
CA HIS A 125 2.29 27.19 -10.79
C HIS A 125 3.12 28.08 -11.73
N GLN A 126 3.63 29.21 -11.23
CA GLN A 126 4.48 30.13 -11.99
C GLN A 126 5.82 29.51 -12.40
N SER A 127 6.44 28.73 -11.50
CA SER A 127 7.69 28.00 -11.74
C SER A 127 7.57 26.96 -12.86
N TRP A 128 6.48 26.18 -12.87
CA TRP A 128 6.29 25.17 -13.91
C TRP A 128 5.90 25.79 -15.24
N VAL A 129 5.09 26.86 -15.24
CA VAL A 129 4.73 27.59 -16.46
C VAL A 129 5.96 28.23 -17.11
N THR A 130 6.87 28.80 -16.32
CA THR A 130 8.14 29.34 -16.84
C THR A 130 9.04 28.23 -17.40
N ALA A 131 9.19 27.10 -16.70
CA ALA A 131 9.96 25.95 -17.19
C ALA A 131 9.44 25.37 -18.52
N VAL A 132 8.11 25.26 -18.68
CA VAL A 132 7.46 24.81 -19.93
C VAL A 132 7.70 25.81 -21.07
N ARG A 133 7.70 27.12 -20.75
CA ARG A 133 8.00 28.19 -21.70
C ARG A 133 9.45 28.16 -22.17
N TYR A 134 10.40 27.87 -21.28
CA TYR A 134 11.82 27.68 -21.64
C TYR A 134 12.05 26.46 -22.52
N LEU A 135 11.26 25.40 -22.35
CA LEU A 135 11.33 24.17 -23.16
C LEU A 135 10.56 24.27 -24.48
N GLY A 136 9.91 25.40 -24.79
CA GLY A 136 9.17 25.60 -26.03
C GLY A 136 7.93 24.72 -26.20
N ILE A 137 7.45 24.09 -25.13
CA ILE A 137 6.32 23.16 -25.17
C ILE A 137 5.02 23.97 -25.19
N PRO A 138 4.08 23.69 -26.13
CA PRO A 138 2.83 24.41 -26.19
C PRO A 138 1.99 24.21 -24.92
N LEU A 139 1.59 25.32 -24.29
CA LEU A 139 0.87 25.34 -23.00
C LEU A 139 -0.42 24.49 -22.99
N LYS A 140 -1.09 24.31 -24.14
CA LYS A 140 -2.28 23.45 -24.26
C LYS A 140 -1.99 21.98 -23.93
N ILE A 141 -0.81 21.47 -24.33
CA ILE A 141 -0.39 20.10 -24.06
C ILE A 141 0.03 19.97 -22.60
N ALA A 142 0.80 20.94 -22.07
CA ALA A 142 1.23 20.97 -20.68
C ALA A 142 0.04 21.01 -19.69
N ASN A 143 -0.98 21.82 -19.96
CA ASN A 143 -2.15 21.95 -19.09
C ASN A 143 -2.98 20.64 -19.01
N SER A 144 -2.89 19.79 -20.04
CA SER A 144 -3.50 18.45 -20.03
C SER A 144 -2.80 17.49 -19.06
N TYR A 145 -1.49 17.64 -18.85
CA TYR A 145 -0.73 16.91 -17.83
C TYR A 145 -0.97 17.50 -16.43
N THR A 146 -1.09 18.81 -16.30
CA THR A 146 -1.38 19.50 -15.03
C THR A 146 -2.76 19.14 -14.50
N SER A 147 -3.79 19.04 -15.35
CA SER A 147 -5.13 18.62 -14.91
C SER A 147 -5.13 17.18 -14.35
N ARG A 148 -4.38 16.25 -14.96
CA ARG A 148 -4.22 14.87 -14.44
C ARG A 148 -3.37 14.78 -13.17
N SER A 149 -2.36 15.64 -13.05
CA SER A 149 -1.46 15.65 -11.88
C SER A 149 -1.99 16.49 -10.70
N CYS A 150 -2.86 17.47 -10.93
CA CYS A 150 -3.63 18.17 -9.90
C CYS A 150 -4.81 17.34 -9.39
N LEU A 151 -5.53 16.61 -10.25
CA LEU A 151 -6.59 15.69 -9.80
C LEU A 151 -6.05 14.54 -8.92
N THR A 152 -4.80 14.12 -9.12
CA THR A 152 -4.13 13.12 -8.27
C THR A 152 -3.48 13.71 -7.02
N LYS A 153 -3.19 15.02 -6.98
CA LYS A 153 -2.65 15.71 -5.79
C LYS A 153 -3.71 16.40 -4.92
N GLY A 154 -4.92 16.60 -5.41
CA GLY A 154 -6.03 17.20 -4.67
C GLY A 154 -6.78 16.26 -3.71
N LEU A 155 -6.38 14.98 -3.63
CA LEU A 155 -6.97 13.97 -2.74
C LEU A 155 -6.06 13.53 -1.58
N TYR A 156 -4.92 14.20 -1.34
CA TYR A 156 -3.97 13.84 -0.27
C TYR A 156 -3.48 14.99 0.59
#